data_AF-A0A370DAI3-F1
#
_entry.id   AF-A0A370DAI3-F1
#
_cell.length_a   1.000
_cell.length_b   1.000
_cell.length_c   1.000
_cell.angle_alpha   90.00
_cell.angle_beta   90.00
_cell.angle_gamma   90.00
#
_symmetry.space_group_name_H-M   'P 1'
#
loop_
_entity.id
_entity.type
_entity.pdbx_description
1 polymer ?
#
loop_
_entity_poly.entity_id
_entity_poly.type
_entity_poly.pdbx_seq_one_letter_code
_entity_poly.pdbx_strand_id
1 'polypeptide(L)' 'MILEDEYLLKSALLGKLSFWLIIIGVFALITPNPAWPEWLARMALSTGIALGLTTIGVGLWNNRNKK' A
#
# COMPACT_ATOMS: atom_id res chain seq x y z
N MET A 1 26.26 -0.94 6.37
CA MET A 1 25.72 -2.22 5.87
C MET A 1 24.38 -2.59 6.51
N ILE A 2 24.22 -2.52 7.84
CA ILE A 2 22.94 -2.86 8.54
C ILE A 2 21.77 -1.92 8.20
N LEU A 3 22.05 -0.65 7.86
CA LEU A 3 21.02 0.39 7.66
C LEU A 3 20.31 0.34 6.28
N GLU A 4 20.96 -0.24 5.26
CA GLU A 4 20.34 -0.42 3.93
C GLU A 4 19.39 -1.62 3.88
N ASP A 5 19.73 -2.71 4.57
CA ASP A 5 18.88 -3.90 4.66
C ASP A 5 17.55 -3.58 5.35
N GLU A 6 17.56 -2.79 6.44
CA GLU A 6 16.33 -2.41 7.14
C GLU A 6 15.40 -1.55 6.26
N TYR A 7 15.97 -0.68 5.42
CA TYR A 7 15.22 0.14 4.47
C TYR A 7 14.56 -0.69 3.36
N LEU A 8 15.30 -1.68 2.84
CA LEU A 8 14.79 -2.62 1.84
C LEU A 8 13.69 -3.51 2.43
N LEU A 9 13.88 -4.02 3.65
CA LEU A 9 12.93 -4.86 4.36
C LEU A 9 11.64 -4.09 4.69
N LYS A 10 11.76 -2.84 5.17
CA LYS A 10 10.60 -1.95 5.41
C LYS A 10 9.88 -1.58 4.13
N SER A 11 10.59 -1.30 3.03
CA SER A 11 9.96 -0.97 1.73
C SER A 11 9.23 -2.18 1.15
N ALA A 12 9.81 -3.38 1.25
CA ALA A 12 9.16 -4.61 0.83
C ALA A 12 7.91 -4.91 1.68
N LEU A 13 7.97 -4.69 2.99
CA LEU A 13 6.83 -4.79 3.89
C LEU A 13 5.74 -3.78 3.54
N LEU A 14 6.10 -2.51 3.29
CA LEU A 14 5.15 -1.46 2.89
C LEU A 14 4.44 -1.80 1.58
N GLY A 15 5.19 -2.28 0.57
CA GLY A 15 4.61 -2.72 -0.70
C GLY A 15 3.64 -3.89 -0.51
N LYS A 16 3.99 -4.86 0.32
CA LYS A 16 3.13 -6.01 0.64
C LYS A 16 1.87 -5.57 1.40
N LEU A 17 2.01 -4.65 2.35
CA LEU A 17 0.89 -4.12 3.14
C LEU A 17 -0.06 -3.28 2.28
N SER A 18 0.47 -2.48 1.36
CA SER A 18 -0.32 -1.71 0.39
C SER A 18 -1.09 -2.62 -0.56
N PHE A 19 -0.47 -3.72 -1.03
CA PHE A 19 -1.14 -4.72 -1.86
C PHE A 19 -2.32 -5.37 -1.14
N TRP A 20 -2.12 -5.78 0.13
CA TRP A 20 -3.19 -6.34 0.96
C TRP A 20 -4.31 -5.34 1.25
N LEU A 21 -4.00 -4.07 1.51
CA LEU A 21 -4.99 -3.00 1.70
C LEU A 21 -5.89 -2.80 0.47
N ILE A 22 -5.30 -2.84 -0.73
CA ILE A 22 -6.06 -2.74 -1.99
C ILE A 22 -6.99 -3.94 -2.15
N ILE A 23 -6.50 -5.17 -1.92
CA ILE A 23 -7.30 -6.40 -2.01
C ILE A 23 -8.48 -6.35 -1.03
N ILE A 24 -8.23 -5.97 0.23
CA ILE A 24 -9.27 -5.88 1.27
C ILE A 24 -10.30 -4.82 0.89
N GLY A 25 -9.88 -3.65 0.36
CA GLY A 25 -10.79 -2.60 -0.10
C GLY A 25 -11.68 -3.04 -1.27
N VAL A 26 -11.13 -3.78 -2.23
CA VAL A 26 -11.89 -4.33 -3.38
C VAL A 26 -12.86 -5.42 -2.92
N PHE A 27 -12.42 -6.33 -2.05
CA PHE A 27 -13.28 -7.37 -1.49
C PHE A 27 -14.42 -6.78 -0.67
N ALA A 28 -14.19 -5.70 0.08
CA ALA A 28 -15.20 -5.01 0.87
C ALA A 28 -16.30 -4.34 0.00
N LEU A 29 -15.98 -3.97 -1.24
CA LEU A 29 -16.95 -3.41 -2.20
C LEU A 29 -17.73 -4.46 -2.98
N ILE A 30 -17.12 -5.64 -3.22
CA ILE A 30 -17.76 -6.75 -3.93
C ILE A 30 -18.63 -7.60 -3.00
N THR A 31 -18.43 -7.54 -1.68
CA THR A 31 -19.21 -8.38 -0.75
C THR A 31 -20.67 -7.90 -0.67
N PRO A 32 -21.66 -8.77 -0.94
CA PRO A 32 -23.08 -8.39 -0.97
C PRO A 32 -23.67 -8.09 0.41
N ASN A 33 -22.99 -8.50 1.50
CA ASN A 33 -23.31 -8.12 2.87
C ASN A 33 -22.02 -7.65 3.57
N PRO A 34 -21.61 -6.39 3.36
CA PRO A 34 -20.37 -5.90 3.93
C PRO A 34 -20.54 -5.77 5.45
N ALA A 35 -19.65 -6.42 6.21
CA ALA A 35 -19.60 -6.28 7.68
C ALA A 35 -19.19 -4.87 8.15
N TRP A 36 -18.96 -3.94 7.20
CA TRP A 36 -18.37 -2.63 7.41
C TRP A 36 -19.12 -1.60 6.56
N PRO A 37 -19.21 -0.34 7.00
CA PRO A 37 -19.89 0.71 6.24
C PRO A 37 -19.24 0.99 4.89
N GLU A 38 -20.05 1.36 3.89
CA GLU A 38 -19.60 1.68 2.52
C GLU A 38 -18.52 2.79 2.49
N TRP A 39 -18.60 3.76 3.40
CA TRP A 39 -17.59 4.83 3.53
C TRP A 39 -16.21 4.29 3.93
N LEU A 40 -16.16 3.25 4.76
CA LEU A 40 -14.90 2.64 5.20
C LEU A 40 -14.25 1.87 4.04
N ALA A 41 -15.05 1.19 3.22
CA ALA A 41 -14.55 0.52 2.02
C ALA A 41 -13.94 1.53 1.03
N ARG A 42 -14.60 2.69 0.82
CA ARG A 42 -14.07 3.80 0.00
C ARG A 42 -12.79 4.39 0.60
N MET A 43 -12.74 4.61 1.92
CA MET A 43 -11.54 5.11 2.60
C MET A 43 -10.37 4.12 2.53
N ALA A 44 -10.63 2.82 2.69
CA ALA A 44 -9.63 1.76 2.55
C ALA A 44 -9.09 1.67 1.12
N LEU A 45 -9.97 1.79 0.12
CA LEU A 45 -9.56 1.83 -1.28
C LEU A 45 -8.68 3.05 -1.58
N SER A 46 -9.12 4.25 -1.17
CA SER A 46 -8.34 5.48 -1.33
C SER A 46 -7.00 5.43 -0.62
N THR A 47 -6.96 4.85 0.59
CA THR A 47 -5.72 4.69 1.37
C THR A 47 -4.79 3.67 0.71
N GLY A 48 -5.32 2.55 0.21
CA GLY A 48 -4.56 1.55 -0.53
C GLY A 48 -3.96 2.10 -1.82
N ILE A 49 -4.72 2.88 -2.58
CA ILE A 49 -4.22 3.57 -3.79
C ILE A 49 -3.15 4.61 -3.42
N ALA A 50 -3.39 5.43 -2.39
CA ALA A 50 -2.45 6.45 -1.94
C ALA A 50 -1.12 5.84 -1.47
N LEU A 51 -1.17 4.76 -0.68
CA LEU A 51 0.01 4.02 -0.24
C LEU A 51 0.72 3.34 -1.43
N GLY A 52 -0.02 2.83 -2.41
CA GLY A 52 0.55 2.21 -3.61
C GLY A 52 1.32 3.23 -4.44
N LEU A 53 0.70 4.38 -4.71
CA LEU A 53 1.34 5.50 -5.42
C LEU A 53 2.54 6.06 -4.66
N THR A 54 2.43 6.19 -3.33
CA THR A 54 3.53 6.66 -2.49
C THR A 54 4.70 5.68 -2.50
N THR A 55 4.43 4.37 -2.42
CA THR A 55 5.47 3.34 -2.47
C THR A 55 6.20 3.34 -3.81
N ILE A 56 5.46 3.45 -4.93
CA ILE A 56 6.05 3.54 -6.28
C ILE A 56 6.83 4.86 -6.42
N GLY A 57 6.28 5.98 -5.98
CA GLY A 57 6.91 7.30 -6.07
C GLY A 57 8.20 7.40 -5.27
N VAL A 58 8.18 6.93 -4.01
CA VAL A 58 9.38 6.88 -3.15
C VAL A 58 10.40 5.87 -3.71
N GLY A 59 9.96 4.71 -4.20
CA GLY A 59 10.84 3.73 -4.84
C GLY A 59 11.56 4.29 -6.08
N LEU A 60 10.84 5.00 -6.96
CA LEU A 60 11.41 5.66 -8.14
C LEU A 60 12.33 6.82 -7.77
N TRP A 61 11.96 7.62 -6.77
CA TRP A 61 12.78 8.74 -6.29
C TRP A 61 14.09 8.26 -5.64
N ASN A 62 14.04 7.19 -4.84
CA ASN A 62 15.22 6.59 -4.22
C ASN A 62 16.16 6.01 -5.30
N ASN A 63 15.61 5.37 -6.34
CA ASN A 63 16.41 4.83 -7.43
C ASN A 63 17.07 5.93 -8.28
N ARG A 64 16.43 7.11 -8.39
CA ARG A 64 17.01 8.27 -9.09
C ARG A 64 18.11 8.99 -8.32
N ASN A 65 18.08 8.98 -6.99
CA ASN A 65 19.12 9.60 -6.15
C ASN A 65 20.34 8.68 -5.89
N LYS A 66 20.27 7.42 -6.31
CA LYS A 66 21.40 6.47 -6.25
C LYS A 66 22.30 6.48 -7.50
N LYS A 67 22.02 7.32 -8.50
CA LYS A 67 22.78 7.43 -9.75
C LYS A 67 23.58 8.71 -9.78
#